data_AF-A0A924QXC3-F1
#
_entry.id   AF-A0A924QXC3-F1
#
_cell.length_a   1.000
_cell.length_b   1.000
_cell.length_c   1.000
_cell.angle_alpha   90.00
_cell.angle_beta   90.00
_cell.angle_gamma   90.00
#
_symmetry.space_group_name_H-M   'P 1'
#
loop_
_entity.id
_entity.type
_entity.pdbx_description
1 polymer ?
#
loop_
_entity_poly.entity_id
_entity_poly.type
_entity_poly.pdbx_seq_one_letter_code
_entity_poly.pdbx_strand_id
1 'polypeptide(L)' 'MSLFSAVEMAPRDPILGLNDQFNADTNPSKVNLGVGVYFDDNGKLPLLQCVQAAEKTMMEKPTARGYLPID' A
#
# COMPACT_ATOMS: atom_id res chain seq x y z
N MET A 1 -12.69 34.36 5.25
CA MET A 1 -12.70 33.23 4.29
C MET A 1 -11.42 32.44 4.48
N SER A 2 -11.50 31.12 4.59
CA SER A 2 -10.32 30.24 4.72
C SER A 2 -9.62 30.10 3.36
N LEU A 3 -8.30 29.94 3.37
CA LEU A 3 -7.46 29.73 2.17
C LEU A 3 -7.99 28.62 1.24
N PHE A 4 -8.68 27.62 1.80
CA PHE A 4 -9.16 26.44 1.07
C PHE A 4 -10.62 26.53 0.62
N SER A 5 -11.31 27.66 0.79
CA SER A 5 -12.76 27.75 0.48
C SER A 5 -13.10 27.61 -1.01
N ALA A 6 -12.12 27.76 -1.91
CA ALA A 6 -12.27 27.60 -3.35
C ALA A 6 -11.70 26.27 -3.87
N VAL A 7 -11.20 25.40 -2.98
CA VAL A 7 -10.66 24.10 -3.39
C VAL A 7 -11.82 23.14 -3.59
N GLU A 8 -12.07 22.79 -4.85
CA GLU A 8 -13.03 21.76 -5.22
C GLU A 8 -12.50 20.37 -4.88
N MET A 9 -13.40 19.44 -4.54
CA MET A 9 -13.01 18.06 -4.32
C MET A 9 -12.57 17.42 -5.64
N ALA A 10 -11.40 16.79 -5.62
CA ALA A 10 -10.95 15.98 -6.74
C ALA A 10 -11.94 14.83 -7.02
N PRO A 11 -12.03 14.36 -8.27
CA PRO A 11 -12.81 13.18 -8.61
C PRO A 11 -12.42 11.99 -7.72
N ARG A 12 -13.42 11.22 -7.27
CA ARG A 12 -13.16 10.00 -6.48
C ARG A 12 -12.34 9.02 -7.31
N ASP A 13 -11.31 8.46 -6.69
CA ASP A 13 -10.50 7.42 -7.32
C ASP A 13 -11.36 6.15 -7.54
N PRO A 14 -11.49 5.65 -8.77
CA PRO A 14 -12.28 4.45 -9.07
C PRO A 14 -11.78 3.19 -8.33
N ILE A 15 -10.49 3.13 -7.96
CA ILE A 15 -9.92 2.01 -7.20
C ILE A 15 -10.40 2.03 -5.74
N LEU A 16 -10.55 3.22 -5.15
CA LEU A 16 -11.08 3.36 -3.79
C LEU A 16 -12.54 2.93 -3.72
N GLY A 17 -13.35 3.31 -4.72
CA GLY A 17 -14.76 2.91 -4.78
C GLY A 17 -14.98 1.39 -4.86
N LEU A 18 -14.12 0.68 -5.57
CA LEU A 18 -14.20 -0.78 -5.71
C LEU A 18 -13.83 -1.49 -4.40
N ASN A 19 -12.81 -1.01 -3.70
CA ASN A 19 -12.44 -1.54 -2.38
C ASN A 19 -13.53 -1.29 -1.33
N ASP A 20 -14.19 -0.12 -1.35
CA ASP A 20 -15.28 0.18 -0.42
C ASP A 20 -16.48 -0.75 -0.64
N GLN A 21 -16.86 -1.01 -1.91
CA GLN A 21 -17.91 -1.97 -2.24
C GLN A 21 -17.52 -3.40 -1.84
N PHE A 22 -16.28 -3.80 -2.12
CA PHE A 22 -15.76 -5.10 -1.70
C PHE A 22 -15.78 -5.23 -0.18
N ASN A 23 -15.40 -4.20 0.58
CA ASN A 23 -15.40 -4.21 2.04
C ASN A 23 -16.82 -4.26 2.62
N ALA A 24 -17.78 -3.57 1.99
CA ALA A 24 -19.18 -3.54 2.42
C ALA A 24 -19.95 -4.85 2.16
N ASP A 25 -19.48 -5.69 1.23
CA ASP A 25 -20.08 -7.00 0.97
C ASP A 25 -19.85 -7.98 2.15
N THR A 26 -20.92 -8.56 2.67
CA THR A 26 -20.87 -9.52 3.80
C THR A 26 -20.65 -10.96 3.35
N ASN A 27 -20.62 -11.24 2.04
CA ASN A 27 -20.41 -12.57 1.51
C ASN A 27 -19.01 -13.10 1.93
N PRO A 28 -18.93 -14.23 2.65
CA PRO A 28 -17.66 -14.80 3.10
C PRO A 28 -16.81 -15.38 1.95
N SER A 29 -17.39 -15.58 0.76
CA SER A 29 -16.71 -16.13 -0.43
C SER A 29 -16.45 -15.08 -1.52
N LYS A 30 -16.45 -13.79 -1.17
CA LYS A 30 -16.10 -12.70 -2.10
C LYS A 30 -14.62 -12.74 -2.50
N VAL A 31 -14.32 -12.43 -3.76
CA VAL A 31 -12.95 -12.41 -4.31
C VAL A 31 -12.66 -11.03 -4.91
N ASN A 32 -11.58 -10.37 -4.49
CA ASN A 32 -11.17 -9.07 -5.03
C ASN A 32 -10.06 -9.26 -6.10
N LEU A 33 -10.43 -9.14 -7.37
CA LEU A 33 -9.49 -9.16 -8.51
C LEU A 33 -9.08 -7.74 -8.97
N GLY A 34 -9.55 -6.69 -8.29
CA GLY A 34 -9.23 -5.30 -8.60
C GLY A 34 -7.94 -4.79 -7.95
N VAL A 35 -7.34 -5.58 -7.06
CA VAL A 35 -6.11 -5.19 -6.39
C VAL A 35 -4.90 -5.56 -7.24
N GLY A 36 -4.06 -4.58 -7.58
CA GLY A 36 -2.84 -4.77 -8.38
C GLY A 36 -1.64 -5.32 -7.60
N VAL A 37 -1.85 -6.09 -6.54
CA VAL A 37 -0.78 -6.65 -5.71
C VAL A 37 -0.84 -8.18 -5.71
N TYR A 38 0.32 -8.82 -5.58
CA TYR A 38 0.41 -10.26 -5.46
C TYR A 38 0.01 -10.70 -4.05
N PHE A 39 -0.97 -11.60 -3.95
CA PHE A 39 -1.32 -12.28 -2.71
C PHE A 39 -0.78 -13.70 -2.73
N ASP A 40 -0.44 -14.22 -1.55
CA ASP A 40 -0.11 -15.62 -1.34
C ASP A 40 -1.36 -16.52 -1.36
N ASP A 41 -1.16 -17.83 -1.20
CA ASP A 41 -2.23 -18.83 -1.20
C ASP A 41 -3.27 -18.63 -0.08
N ASN A 42 -2.97 -17.81 0.93
CA ASN A 42 -3.87 -17.46 2.02
C ASN A 42 -4.56 -16.11 1.81
N GLY A 43 -4.39 -15.47 0.65
CA GLY A 43 -4.94 -14.15 0.36
C GLY A 43 -4.25 -13.03 1.13
N LYS A 44 -2.99 -13.21 1.56
CA LYS A 44 -2.21 -12.18 2.27
C LYS A 44 -1.09 -11.64 1.40
N LEU A 45 -0.69 -10.40 1.64
CA LEU A 45 0.45 -9.80 0.97
C LEU A 45 1.74 -10.42 1.55
N PRO A 46 2.53 -11.20 0.78
CA PRO A 46 3.69 -11.88 1.33
C PRO A 46 4.86 -10.92 1.50
N LEU A 47 5.56 -11.02 2.63
CA LEU A 47 6.91 -10.48 2.78
C LEU A 47 7.92 -11.56 2.35
N LEU A 48 8.69 -11.28 1.31
CA LEU A 48 9.69 -12.22 0.81
C LEU A 48 10.80 -12.45 1.85
N GLN A 49 11.22 -13.71 2.02
CA GLN A 49 12.27 -14.09 2.96
C GLN A 49 13.61 -13.39 2.67
N CYS A 50 13.95 -13.19 1.40
CA CYS A 50 15.15 -12.45 1.00
C CYS A 50 15.10 -10.97 1.41
N VAL A 51 13.92 -10.33 1.33
CA VAL A 51 13.71 -8.95 1.75
C VAL A 51 13.84 -8.86 3.28
N GLN A 52 13.19 -9.75 4.02
CA GLN A 52 13.30 -9.79 5.47
C GLN A 52 14.75 -10.01 5.96
N ALA A 53 15.51 -10.88 5.29
CA ALA A 53 16.92 -11.09 5.59
C ALA A 53 17.76 -9.82 5.33
N ALA A 54 17.56 -9.16 4.19
CA ALA A 54 18.25 -7.92 3.85
C ALA A 54 17.95 -6.79 4.85
N GLU A 55 16.68 -6.63 5.24
CA GLU A 55 16.28 -5.65 6.26
C GLU A 55 16.96 -5.93 7.60
N LYS A 56 17.01 -7.19 8.04
CA LYS A 56 17.71 -7.57 9.27
C LYS A 56 19.20 -7.23 9.22
N THR A 57 19.89 -7.59 8.13
CA THR A 57 21.31 -7.26 7.94
C THR A 57 21.56 -5.75 7.92
N MET A 58 20.67 -4.98 7.30
CA MET A 58 20.74 -3.52 7.30
C MET A 58 20.56 -2.94 8.72
N MET A 59 19.65 -3.51 9.51
CA MET A 59 19.40 -3.08 10.89
C MET A 59 20.54 -3.43 11.87
N GLU A 60 21.30 -4.49 11.61
CA GLU A 60 22.49 -4.85 12.40
C GLU A 60 23.64 -3.83 12.25
N LYS A 61 23.63 -3.01 11.19
CA LYS A 61 24.64 -1.99 10.92
C LYS A 61 23.98 -0.62 10.70
N PRO A 62 23.46 0.01 11.77
CA PRO A 62 22.79 1.30 11.63
C PRO A 62 23.78 2.36 11.14
N THR A 63 23.59 2.83 9.91
CA THR A 63 24.35 3.94 9.33
C THR A 63 23.53 5.22 9.38
N ALA A 64 24.21 6.37 9.38
CA ALA A 64 23.54 7.65 9.20
C ALA A 64 22.82 7.68 7.84
N ARG A 65 21.54 8.06 7.83
CA ARG A 65 20.70 8.12 6.62
C ARG A 65 20.84 9.48 5.93
N GLY A 66 22.06 9.78 5.49
CA GLY A 66 22.37 10.99 4.70
C GLY A 66 21.79 10.91 3.29
N TYR A 67 21.93 12.00 2.53
CA TYR A 67 21.58 12.00 1.12
C TYR A 67 22.40 10.97 0.35
N LEU A 68 21.74 10.26 -0.57
CA LEU A 68 22.45 9.46 -1.56
C LEU A 68 23.27 10.39 -2.46
N PRO A 69 24.46 9.96 -2.92
CA PRO A 69 25.23 10.73 -3.91
C PRO A 69 24.37 11.02 -5.14
N ILE A 70 24.55 12.21 -5.69
CA ILE A 70 24.05 12.52 -7.03
C ILE A 70 25.17 12.08 -7.98
N ASP A 71 24.92 11.01 -8.76
CA ASP A 71 25.72 10.68 -9.95
C ASP A 71 25.19 11.46 -11.17
#